data_AF-A0A1V5X7F3-F1
#
_entry.id   AF-A0A1V5X7F3-F1
#
_cell.length_a   1.000
_cell.length_b   1.000
_cell.length_c   1.000
_cell.angle_alpha   90.00
_cell.angle_beta   90.00
_cell.angle_gamma   90.00
#
_symmetry.space_group_name_H-M   'P 1'
#
loop_
_entity.id
_entity.type
_entity.pdbx_description
1 polymer ?
#
loop_
_entity_poly.entity_id
_entity_poly.type
_entity_poly.pdbx_seq_one_letter_code
_entity_poly.pdbx_strand_id
1 'polypeptide(L)' 'MEQGLNVALRIDVTQGEYDLWSDTIFVEYTRKSAEESRILENDIVTIYGTMNGLKTYQSVLGNQVTVPCIVAEYIELP' A
#
# COMPACT_ATOMS: atom_id res chain seq x y z
N MET A 1 2.03 -8.14 -1.78
CA MET A 1 2.00 -9.38 -2.61
C MET A 1 1.74 -8.95 -4.04
N GLU A 2 2.57 -9.40 -4.98
CA GLU A 2 2.38 -9.11 -6.41
C GLU A 2 1.89 -10.36 -7.14
N GLN A 3 0.82 -10.24 -7.93
CA GLN A 3 0.36 -11.27 -8.85
C GLN A 3 0.10 -10.64 -10.21
N GLY A 4 1.00 -10.87 -11.17
CA GLY A 4 0.98 -10.19 -12.46
C GLY A 4 1.16 -8.68 -12.27
N LEU A 5 0.16 -7.90 -12.70
CA LEU A 5 0.15 -6.43 -12.54
C LEU A 5 -0.49 -5.97 -11.23
N ASN A 6 -1.17 -6.85 -10.51
CA ASN A 6 -1.82 -6.50 -9.24
C ASN A 6 -0.81 -6.52 -8.10
N VAL A 7 -0.81 -5.44 -7.33
CA VAL A 7 0.08 -5.17 -6.21
C VAL A 7 -0.79 -4.88 -4.99
N ALA A 8 -0.52 -5.59 -3.91
CA ALA A 8 -1.05 -5.29 -2.60
C ALA A 8 0.06 -4.72 -1.72
N LEU A 9 -0.13 -3.48 -1.25
CA LEU A 9 0.82 -2.73 -0.43
C LEU A 9 0.23 -2.48 0.96
N ARG A 10 1.13 -2.41 1.94
CA ARG A 10 0.86 -1.86 3.27
C ARG A 10 1.66 -0.59 3.38
N ILE A 11 0.99 0.53 3.62
CA ILE A 11 1.62 1.85 3.59
C ILE A 11 1.27 2.57 4.87
N ASP A 12 2.28 3.07 5.55
CA ASP A 12 2.14 3.90 6.74
C ASP A 12 1.93 5.35 6.31
N VAL A 13 0.94 6.03 6.88
CA VAL A 13 0.45 7.34 6.39
C VAL A 13 0.71 8.51 7.33
N THR A 14 1.16 8.24 8.55
CA THR A 14 1.48 9.27 9.54
C THR A 14 2.99 9.40 9.67
N GLN A 15 3.55 10.56 9.30
CA GLN A 15 4.96 10.85 9.52
C GLN A 15 5.21 11.31 10.97
N GLY A 16 6.11 10.60 11.66
CA GLY A 16 6.61 10.96 12.99
C GLY A 16 7.99 11.62 12.94
N GLU A 17 8.71 11.56 14.05
CA GLU A 17 10.10 12.03 14.13
C GLU A 17 11.09 11.01 13.51
N TYR A 18 12.26 11.49 13.10
CA TYR A 18 13.36 10.65 12.58
C TYR A 18 12.97 9.76 11.38
N ASP A 19 12.12 10.27 10.49
CA ASP A 19 11.62 9.56 9.30
C ASP A 19 10.93 8.23 9.62
N LEU A 20 10.41 8.09 10.84
CA LEU A 20 9.57 6.97 11.23
C LEU A 20 8.12 7.24 10.77
N TRP A 21 7.53 6.27 10.09
CA TRP A 21 6.14 6.32 9.66
C TRP A 21 5.29 5.32 10.43
N SER A 22 4.03 5.66 10.68
CA SER A 22 3.06 4.82 11.37
C SER A 22 1.67 4.88 10.73
N ASP A 23 0.73 4.12 11.32
CA ASP A 23 -0.66 3.99 10.88
C ASP A 23 -0.79 3.35 9.49
N THR A 24 -0.77 2.02 9.48
CA THR A 24 -0.85 1.25 8.24
C THR A 24 -2.25 1.29 7.63
N ILE A 25 -2.32 1.60 6.34
CA ILE A 25 -3.45 1.28 5.45
C ILE A 25 -3.09 0.14 4.50
N PHE A 26 -4.11 -0.54 3.98
CA PHE A 26 -3.98 -1.50 2.89
C PHE A 26 -4.28 -0.81 1.56
N VAL A 27 -3.41 -1.01 0.56
CA VAL A 27 -3.61 -0.45 -0.78
C VAL A 27 -3.63 -1.57 -1.81
N GLU A 28 -4.70 -1.63 -2.58
CA GLU A 28 -4.82 -2.46 -3.76
C GLU A 28 -4.53 -1.60 -4.98
N TYR A 29 -3.59 -2.03 -5.82
CA TYR A 29 -3.17 -1.30 -6.99
C TYR A 29 -2.94 -2.24 -8.17
N THR A 30 -3.32 -1.82 -9.37
CA THR A 30 -3.00 -2.54 -10.61
C THR A 30 -2.10 -1.65 -11.45
N ARG A 31 -0.86 -2.12 -11.68
CA ARG A 31 0.09 -1.46 -12.56
C ARG A 31 -0.50 -1.30 -13.96
N LYS A 32 -0.27 -0.14 -14.56
CA LYS A 32 -0.71 0.22 -15.92
C LYS A 32 0.01 -0.62 -16.98
N SER A 33 1.25 -1.05 -16.72
CA SER A 33 1.98 -1.97 -17.59
C SER A 33 3.02 -2.80 -16.83
N ALA A 34 3.61 -3.80 -17.49
CA ALA A 34 4.72 -4.57 -16.91
C ALA A 34 6.02 -3.75 -16.80
N GLU A 35 6.14 -2.66 -17.55
CA GLU A 35 7.30 -1.77 -17.58
C GLU A 35 7.21 -0.63 -16.55
N GLU A 36 6.04 -0.45 -15.93
CA GLU A 36 5.87 0.53 -14.86
C GLU A 36 6.80 0.20 -13.68
N SER A 37 7.47 1.24 -13.18
CA SER A 37 8.38 1.18 -12.05
C SER A 37 7.74 0.46 -10.86
N ARG A 38 8.54 -0.40 -10.23
CA ARG A 38 8.11 -1.09 -9.01
C ARG A 38 8.28 -0.16 -7.82
N ILE A 39 7.31 -0.21 -6.93
CA ILE A 39 7.38 0.44 -5.62
C ILE A 39 8.19 -0.48 -4.70
N LEU A 40 9.28 0.03 -4.15
CA LEU A 40 10.21 -0.70 -3.30
C LEU A 40 9.96 -0.40 -1.81
N GLU A 41 10.60 -1.19 -0.96
CA GLU A 41 10.60 -0.92 0.48
C GLU A 41 11.32 0.41 0.76
N ASN A 42 10.74 1.24 1.63
CA ASN A 42 11.17 2.59 2.00
C ASN A 42 10.93 3.69 0.95
N ASP A 43 10.25 3.39 -0.16
CA ASP A 43 9.79 4.45 -1.06
C ASP A 43 8.71 5.31 -0.38
N ILE A 44 8.86 6.63 -0.45
CA ILE A 44 7.80 7.57 -0.10
C ILE A 44 6.97 7.81 -1.35
N VAL A 45 5.66 7.59 -1.26
CA VAL A 45 4.75 7.64 -2.41
C VAL A 45 3.56 8.58 -2.15
N THR A 46 2.99 9.11 -3.22
CA THR A 46 1.67 9.75 -3.20
C THR A 46 0.65 8.84 -3.86
N ILE A 47 -0.52 8.66 -3.24
CA ILE A 47 -1.55 7.71 -3.70
C ILE A 47 -2.85 8.44 -3.96
N TYR A 48 -3.45 8.15 -5.12
CA TYR A 48 -4.77 8.64 -5.49
C TYR A 48 -5.69 7.46 -5.71
N GLY A 49 -6.83 7.43 -5.03
CA GLY A 49 -7.73 6.28 -5.07
C GLY A 49 -9.03 6.49 -4.31
N THR A 50 -9.81 5.41 -4.23
CA THR A 50 -11.11 5.40 -3.54
C THR A 50 -11.02 4.56 -2.27
N MET A 51 -11.58 5.08 -1.17
CA MET A 51 -11.74 4.33 0.08
C MET A 51 -12.65 3.12 -0.14
N ASN A 52 -12.18 1.94 0.24
CA ASN A 52 -12.87 0.65 0.09
C ASN A 52 -13.19 0.00 1.45
N GLY A 53 -13.42 0.83 2.48
CA GLY A 53 -13.77 0.37 3.82
C GLY A 53 -12.59 -0.27 4.56
N LEU A 54 -12.83 -1.43 5.17
CA LEU A 54 -11.84 -2.16 5.96
C LEU A 54 -11.45 -3.46 5.25
N LYS A 55 -10.17 -3.83 5.37
CA LYS A 55 -9.65 -5.10 4.88
C LYS A 55 -8.98 -5.87 6.01
N THR A 56 -9.36 -7.14 6.14
CA THR A 56 -8.71 -8.09 7.05
C THR A 56 -7.76 -8.99 6.26
N TYR A 57 -6.52 -9.12 6.73
CA TYR A 57 -5.52 -10.04 6.17
C TYR A 57 -4.76 -10.76 7.28
N GLN A 58 -4.21 -11.93 6.95
CA GLN A 58 -3.34 -12.66 7.86
C GLN A 58 -1.91 -12.12 7.76
N SER A 59 -1.35 -11.67 8.89
CA SER A 59 0.05 -11.28 9.00
C SER A 59 0.98 -12.50 8.88
N VAL A 60 2.27 -12.25 8.64
CA VAL A 60 3.30 -13.31 8.55
C VAL A 60 3.38 -14.14 9.85
N LEU A 61 3.08 -13.52 11.00
CA LEU A 61 3.05 -14.19 12.30
C LEU A 61 1.71 -14.92 12.57
N GLY A 62 0.82 -15.01 11.59
CA GLY A 62 -0.43 -15.77 11.66
C GLY A 62 -1.63 -15.02 12.24
N ASN A 63 -1.43 -13.82 12.82
CA ASN A 63 -2.50 -13.00 13.38
C ASN A 63 -3.34 -12.34 12.26
N GLN A 64 -4.65 -12.23 12.48
CA GLN A 64 -5.52 -11.41 11.61
C GLN A 64 -5.39 -9.94 11.97
N VAL A 65 -5.23 -9.10 10.94
CA VAL A 65 -5.09 -7.64 11.06
C VAL A 65 -6.16 -6.99 10.19
N THR A 66 -6.92 -6.04 10.76
CA THR A 66 -7.95 -5.27 10.06
C THR A 66 -7.54 -3.81 10.01
N VAL A 67 -7.45 -3.24 8.80
CA VAL A 67 -7.05 -1.84 8.56
C VAL A 67 -7.92 -1.20 7.47
N PRO A 68 -7.97 0.13 7.37
CA PRO A 68 -8.57 0.81 6.21
C PRO A 68 -7.94 0.35 4.89
N CYS A 69 -8.76 0.31 3.84
CA CYS A 69 -8.35 -0.14 2.52
C CYS A 69 -8.63 0.94 1.47
N ILE A 70 -7.68 1.17 0.57
CA ILE A 70 -7.83 2.04 -0.60
C ILE A 70 -7.62 1.19 -1.86
N VAL A 71 -8.47 1.39 -2.85
CA VAL A 71 -8.19 0.94 -4.23
C VAL A 71 -7.56 2.13 -4.95
N ALA A 72 -6.26 2.03 -5.23
CA ALA A 72 -5.49 3.08 -5.87
C ALA A 72 -5.68 3.06 -7.38
N GLU A 73 -5.94 4.24 -7.94
CA GLU A 73 -5.97 4.49 -9.39
C GLU A 73 -4.58 4.91 -9.90
N TYR A 74 -3.84 5.68 -9.10
CA TYR A 74 -2.48 6.16 -9.38
C TYR A 74 -1.61 6.09 -8.12
N ILE A 75 -0.34 5.76 -8.32
CA ILE A 75 0.70 5.88 -7.29
C ILE A 75 1.89 6.58 -7.95
N GLU A 76 2.36 7.66 -7.32
CA GLU A 76 3.47 8.47 -7.81
C GLU A 76 4.66 8.35 -6.86
N LEU A 77 5.84 8.15 -7.47
CA LEU A 77 7.14 8.27 -6.83
C LEU A 77 7.68 9.68 -7.08
N PRO A 78 8.30 10.33 -6.07
CA PRO A 78 8.90 11.65 -6.22
C PRO A 78 10.08 11.69 -7.19
#